data_AF-A0A942FCW5-F1
#
_entry.id   AF-A0A942FCW5-F1
#
_cell.length_a   1.000
_cell.length_b   1.000
_cell.length_c   1.000
_cell.angle_alpha   90.00
_cell.angle_beta   90.00
_cell.angle_gamma   90.00
#
_symmetry.space_group_name_H-M   'P 1'
#
loop_
_entity.id
_entity.type
_entity.pdbx_description
1 polymer ?
#
loop_
_entity_poly.entity_id
_entity_poly.type
_entity_poly.pdbx_seq_one_letter_code
_entity_poly.pdbx_strand_id
1 'polypeptide(L)'
;GILNKDLNGDFPTWEEYAYEEAYHSLRHTAFMNVKKTGGKGFSNALEMIEYTKKHFENIRTEIDIIDPKLIITGFSWPNLRDAVFPDVVHKDWLNTGYNVFWNMDRSDRIILDFYHPSSRIPETVSYVMLEKMIKLIGI
;
A
#
# COMPACT_ATOMS: atom_id res chain seq x y z
N GLY A 1 23.38 10.33 -14.66
CA GLY A 1 23.29 11.11 -13.41
C GLY A 1 21.88 11.63 -13.19
N ILE A 2 20.89 10.73 -13.03
CA ILE A 2 19.48 11.09 -12.78
C ILE A 2 18.84 10.03 -11.85
N LEU A 3 19.60 9.52 -10.87
CA LEU A 3 19.09 8.61 -9.83
C LEU A 3 19.21 9.21 -8.42
N ASN A 4 19.63 10.49 -8.33
CA ASN A 4 19.96 11.15 -7.06
C ASN A 4 19.00 12.29 -6.68
N LYS A 5 17.92 12.53 -7.42
CA LYS A 5 16.90 13.52 -7.02
C LYS A 5 15.77 12.90 -6.19
N ASP A 6 15.42 11.65 -6.46
CA ASP A 6 14.20 11.07 -5.88
C ASP A 6 14.39 10.52 -4.46
N LEU A 7 15.65 10.32 -4.04
CA LEU A 7 16.00 9.96 -2.66
C LEU A 7 16.21 11.19 -1.75
N ASN A 8 16.04 12.42 -2.27
CA ASN A 8 16.28 13.68 -1.56
C ASN A 8 15.00 14.50 -1.25
N GLY A 9 13.80 13.93 -1.42
CA GLY A 9 12.65 14.35 -0.61
C GLY A 9 11.72 15.45 -1.16
N ASP A 10 11.69 15.70 -2.46
CA ASP A 10 10.66 16.57 -3.05
C ASP A 10 9.67 15.72 -3.85
N PHE A 11 8.54 15.37 -3.23
CA PHE A 11 7.37 14.85 -3.95
C PHE A 11 6.94 15.93 -4.98
N PRO A 12 6.75 15.58 -6.26
CA PRO A 12 6.28 16.55 -7.26
C PRO A 12 4.92 17.13 -6.86
N THR A 13 4.59 18.32 -7.33
CA THR A 13 3.24 18.83 -7.09
C THR A 13 2.22 17.96 -7.86
N TRP A 14 0.97 17.92 -7.39
CA TRP A 14 -0.08 17.10 -8.00
C TRP A 14 -0.27 17.37 -9.52
N GLU A 15 0.08 18.57 -9.99
CA GLU A 15 -0.12 19.01 -11.38
C GLU A 15 1.13 18.87 -12.27
N GLU A 16 2.31 18.58 -11.69
CA GLU A 16 3.61 18.63 -12.39
C GLU A 16 4.21 17.24 -12.59
N TYR A 17 3.60 16.43 -13.45
CA TYR A 17 4.21 15.16 -13.88
C TYR A 17 4.57 15.20 -15.35
N ALA A 18 5.87 15.07 -15.65
CA ALA A 18 6.30 14.82 -17.03
C ALA A 18 5.86 13.40 -17.45
N TYR A 19 5.36 13.26 -18.68
CA TYR A 19 4.87 11.97 -19.21
C TYR A 19 5.90 10.83 -19.05
N GLU A 20 7.17 11.12 -19.29
CA GLU A 20 8.25 10.15 -19.15
C GLU A 20 8.44 9.69 -17.69
N GLU A 21 8.38 10.61 -16.73
CA GLU A 21 8.51 10.28 -15.30
C GLU A 21 7.35 9.39 -14.82
N ALA A 22 6.13 9.69 -15.28
CA ALA A 22 4.97 8.85 -15.03
C ALA A 22 5.12 7.46 -15.66
N TYR A 23 5.57 7.38 -16.92
CA TYR A 23 5.80 6.12 -17.61
C TYR A 23 6.85 5.25 -16.91
N HIS A 24 7.96 5.86 -16.50
CA HIS A 24 9.00 5.18 -15.73
C HIS A 24 8.46 4.66 -14.39
N SER A 25 7.71 5.49 -13.64
CA SER A 25 7.13 5.13 -12.34
C SER A 25 6.11 3.98 -12.43
N LEU A 26 5.29 3.97 -13.49
CA LEU A 26 4.31 2.91 -13.73
C LEU A 26 4.97 1.55 -13.95
N ARG A 27 6.18 1.48 -14.53
CA ARG A 27 6.92 0.22 -14.71
C ARG A 27 7.49 -0.35 -13.41
N HIS A 28 7.53 0.45 -12.36
CA HIS A 28 7.93 0.03 -11.02
C HIS A 28 6.74 -0.15 -10.07
N THR A 29 5.51 -0.06 -10.60
CA THR A 29 4.28 -0.19 -9.83
C THR A 29 3.51 -1.43 -10.29
N ALA A 30 3.04 -2.23 -9.33
CA ALA A 30 2.12 -3.32 -9.59
C ALA A 30 0.81 -3.12 -8.81
N PHE A 31 -0.32 -3.48 -9.43
CA PHE A 31 -1.62 -3.47 -8.78
C PHE A 31 -2.09 -4.90 -8.54
N MET A 32 -2.47 -5.18 -7.29
CA MET A 32 -2.94 -6.49 -6.89
C MET A 32 -4.23 -6.35 -6.08
N ASN A 33 -5.30 -6.98 -6.56
CA ASN A 33 -6.52 -7.15 -5.77
C ASN A 33 -6.37 -8.37 -4.85
N VAL A 34 -6.73 -8.25 -3.58
CA VAL A 34 -6.79 -9.39 -2.65
C VAL A 34 -7.86 -10.38 -3.07
N LYS A 35 -9.07 -9.91 -3.39
CA LYS A 35 -10.15 -10.73 -3.94
C LYS A 35 -10.15 -10.66 -5.46
N LYS A 36 -10.07 -11.81 -6.14
CA LYS A 36 -10.03 -11.86 -7.61
C LYS A 36 -11.40 -11.94 -8.28
N THR A 37 -12.46 -12.21 -7.53
CA THR A 37 -13.82 -12.23 -8.07
C THR A 37 -14.35 -10.79 -8.18
N GLY A 38 -15.07 -10.49 -9.27
CA GLY A 38 -15.70 -9.19 -9.44
C GLY A 38 -16.62 -8.82 -8.27
N GLY A 39 -16.57 -7.56 -7.85
CA GLY A 39 -17.41 -7.03 -6.78
C GLY A 39 -18.80 -6.63 -7.27
N LYS A 40 -19.79 -6.72 -6.37
CA LYS A 40 -20.96 -5.83 -6.40
C LYS A 40 -20.57 -4.53 -5.68
N GLY A 41 -21.39 -3.48 -5.72
CA GLY A 41 -21.07 -2.16 -5.11
C GLY A 41 -20.86 -2.15 -3.58
N PHE A 42 -20.78 -3.30 -2.93
CA PHE A 42 -20.49 -3.49 -1.51
C PHE A 42 -19.58 -4.71 -1.31
N SER A 43 -18.69 -4.64 -0.32
CA SER A 43 -17.86 -5.76 0.11
C SER A 43 -18.28 -6.20 1.51
N ASN A 44 -18.50 -7.50 1.71
CA ASN A 44 -18.78 -8.07 3.02
C ASN A 44 -17.47 -8.42 3.74
N ALA A 45 -17.25 -7.88 4.93
CA ALA A 45 -16.01 -8.07 5.69
C ALA A 45 -15.74 -9.56 6.02
N LEU A 46 -16.77 -10.31 6.40
CA LEU A 46 -16.63 -11.74 6.74
C LEU A 46 -16.23 -12.56 5.52
N GLU A 47 -16.87 -12.30 4.38
CA GLU A 47 -16.54 -12.96 3.10
C GLU A 47 -15.10 -12.64 2.67
N MET A 48 -14.66 -11.38 2.85
CA MET A 48 -13.29 -10.97 2.53
C MET A 48 -12.25 -11.67 3.39
N ILE A 49 -12.52 -11.82 4.69
CA ILE A 49 -11.63 -12.53 5.62
C ILE A 49 -11.60 -14.02 5.27
N GLU A 50 -12.74 -14.64 5.00
CA GLU A 50 -12.83 -16.05 4.63
C GLU A 50 -12.09 -16.32 3.31
N TYR A 51 -12.29 -15.46 2.31
CA TYR A 51 -11.57 -15.53 1.04
C TYR A 51 -10.06 -15.41 1.27
N THR A 52 -9.63 -14.42 2.06
CA THR A 52 -8.21 -14.19 2.34
C THR A 52 -7.57 -15.38 3.03
N LYS A 53 -8.23 -15.95 4.04
CA LYS A 53 -7.74 -17.17 4.71
C LYS A 53 -7.65 -18.36 3.75
N LYS A 54 -8.67 -18.55 2.91
CA LYS A 54 -8.72 -19.64 1.93
C LYS A 54 -7.64 -19.52 0.84
N HIS A 55 -7.29 -18.29 0.47
CA HIS A 55 -6.37 -17.99 -0.63
C HIS A 55 -5.04 -17.38 -0.16
N PHE A 56 -4.72 -17.50 1.11
CA PHE A 56 -3.57 -16.85 1.75
C PHE A 56 -2.25 -17.14 1.02
N GLU A 57 -1.96 -18.41 0.77
CA GLU A 57 -0.74 -18.83 0.06
C GLU A 57 -0.63 -18.23 -1.35
N ASN A 58 -1.75 -18.14 -2.08
CA ASN A 58 -1.76 -17.54 -3.40
C ASN A 58 -1.46 -16.03 -3.32
N ILE A 59 -2.06 -15.33 -2.37
CA ILE A 59 -1.82 -13.90 -2.15
C ILE A 59 -0.36 -13.65 -1.79
N ARG A 60 0.21 -14.45 -0.89
CA ARG A 60 1.63 -14.36 -0.51
C ARG A 60 2.55 -14.65 -1.68
N THR A 61 2.26 -15.69 -2.45
CA THR A 61 3.01 -16.04 -3.66
C THR A 61 3.01 -14.90 -4.68
N GLU A 62 1.87 -14.23 -4.89
CA GLU A 62 1.81 -13.06 -5.78
C GLU A 62 2.69 -11.91 -5.27
N ILE A 63 2.64 -11.60 -3.97
CA ILE A 63 3.49 -10.58 -3.35
C ILE A 63 4.97 -10.94 -3.52
N ASP A 64 5.35 -12.20 -3.34
CA ASP A 64 6.73 -12.67 -3.48
C ASP A 64 7.20 -12.66 -4.95
N ILE A 65 6.31 -12.92 -5.92
CA ILE A 65 6.63 -12.80 -7.36
C ILE A 65 6.87 -11.34 -7.75
N ILE A 66 6.07 -10.41 -7.21
CA ILE A 66 6.20 -8.97 -7.48
C ILE A 66 7.48 -8.42 -6.81
N ASP A 67 7.88 -8.99 -5.69
CA ASP A 67 9.02 -8.55 -4.86
C ASP A 67 9.05 -7.03 -4.59
N PRO A 68 7.96 -6.45 -4.03
CA PRO A 68 7.88 -5.01 -3.82
C PRO A 68 8.69 -4.60 -2.59
N LYS A 69 9.44 -3.49 -2.69
CA LYS A 69 10.07 -2.85 -1.51
C LYS A 69 9.05 -2.12 -0.62
N LEU A 70 8.00 -1.59 -1.24
CA LEU A 70 6.92 -0.86 -0.58
C LEU A 70 5.58 -1.44 -1.04
N ILE A 71 4.76 -1.84 -0.08
CA ILE A 71 3.39 -2.30 -0.27
C ILE A 71 2.45 -1.27 0.32
N ILE A 72 1.63 -0.63 -0.52
CA ILE A 72 0.58 0.29 -0.06
C ILE A 72 -0.75 -0.46 -0.12
N THR A 73 -1.41 -0.60 1.03
CA THR A 73 -2.75 -1.17 1.12
C THR A 73 -3.78 -0.09 1.39
N GLY A 74 -5.02 -0.37 1.02
CA GLY A 74 -6.17 0.46 1.37
C GLY A 74 -7.15 -0.35 2.22
N PHE A 75 -6.71 -1.13 3.20
CA PHE A 75 -7.64 -2.04 3.87
C PHE A 75 -8.58 -1.25 4.78
N SER A 76 -9.88 -1.37 4.52
CA SER A 76 -10.90 -0.78 5.39
C SER A 76 -10.99 -1.46 6.76
N TRP A 77 -10.38 -2.64 6.93
CA TRP A 77 -10.52 -3.47 8.13
C TRP A 77 -9.16 -4.02 8.61
N PRO A 78 -8.76 -3.75 9.87
CA PRO A 78 -7.49 -4.23 10.42
C PRO A 78 -7.34 -5.76 10.41
N ASN A 79 -8.42 -6.50 10.61
CA ASN A 79 -8.40 -7.97 10.57
C ASN A 79 -8.11 -8.55 9.17
N LEU A 80 -8.44 -7.83 8.09
CA LEU A 80 -8.07 -8.22 6.74
C LEU A 80 -6.57 -8.01 6.53
N ARG A 81 -6.05 -6.86 6.96
CA ARG A 81 -4.62 -6.55 6.95
C ARG A 81 -3.81 -7.61 7.70
N ASP A 82 -4.22 -7.93 8.93
CA ASP A 82 -3.53 -8.90 9.77
C ASP A 82 -3.62 -10.33 9.19
N ALA A 83 -4.68 -10.64 8.43
CA ALA A 83 -4.80 -11.92 7.71
C ALA A 83 -3.89 -12.01 6.47
N VAL A 84 -3.61 -10.89 5.79
CA VAL A 84 -2.68 -10.85 4.65
C VAL A 84 -1.22 -10.82 5.12
N PHE A 85 -0.96 -10.17 6.26
CA PHE A 85 0.39 -9.99 6.84
C PHE A 85 0.44 -10.50 8.29
N PRO A 86 0.37 -11.82 8.51
CA PRO A 86 0.46 -12.39 9.86
C PRO A 86 1.87 -12.33 10.45
N ASP A 87 2.90 -12.25 9.61
CA ASP A 87 4.33 -12.33 9.99
C ASP A 87 5.03 -10.96 9.87
N VAL A 88 4.54 -9.97 10.59
CA VAL A 88 5.16 -8.63 10.68
C VAL A 88 6.26 -8.54 11.74
N VAL A 89 7.20 -7.63 11.56
CA VAL A 89 8.37 -7.42 12.43
C VAL A 89 7.97 -6.79 13.76
N HIS A 90 7.15 -5.73 13.73
CA HIS A 90 6.62 -5.15 14.95
C HIS A 90 5.40 -5.93 15.41
N LYS A 91 5.37 -6.29 16.70
CA LYS A 91 4.25 -7.01 17.33
C LYS A 91 2.91 -6.34 17.08
N ASP A 92 2.90 -5.00 17.07
CA ASP A 92 1.75 -4.18 16.79
C ASP A 92 2.04 -3.27 15.59
N TRP A 93 1.00 -2.97 14.82
CA TRP A 93 1.07 -2.00 13.73
C TRP A 93 1.31 -0.58 14.27
N LEU A 94 2.28 0.12 13.71
CA LEU A 94 2.69 1.44 14.18
C LEU A 94 1.78 2.50 13.57
N ASN A 95 1.06 3.25 14.43
CA ASN A 95 0.23 4.36 14.00
C ASN A 95 1.10 5.61 13.75
N THR A 96 0.91 6.24 12.60
CA THR A 96 1.58 7.48 12.20
C THR A 96 1.00 8.75 12.84
N GLY A 97 -0.08 8.63 13.62
CA GLY A 97 -0.86 9.74 14.16
C GLY A 97 -2.00 10.21 13.24
N TYR A 98 -2.12 9.64 12.04
CA TYR A 98 -3.12 10.01 11.02
C TYR A 98 -4.12 8.89 10.72
N ASN A 99 -4.25 7.88 11.58
CA ASN A 99 -4.98 6.64 11.30
C ASN A 99 -4.48 5.93 10.02
N VAL A 100 -3.20 6.13 9.72
CA VAL A 100 -2.42 5.35 8.76
C VAL A 100 -1.44 4.53 9.59
N PHE A 101 -1.30 3.26 9.23
CA PHE A 101 -0.47 2.32 9.97
C PHE A 101 0.64 1.79 9.08
N TRP A 102 1.78 1.46 9.68
CA TRP A 102 2.85 0.81 8.93
C TRP A 102 3.53 -0.29 9.74
N ASN A 103 4.19 -1.18 9.03
CA ASN A 103 5.04 -2.23 9.58
C ASN A 103 6.05 -2.69 8.52
N MET A 104 6.88 -3.65 8.88
CA MET A 104 7.70 -4.40 7.93
C MET A 104 7.33 -5.87 8.00
N ASP A 105 7.43 -6.58 6.88
CA ASP A 105 7.42 -8.05 6.91
C ASP A 105 8.83 -8.62 7.09
N ARG A 106 8.93 -9.94 7.27
CA ARG A 106 10.23 -10.63 7.48
C ARG A 106 11.19 -10.56 6.30
N SER A 107 10.75 -10.09 5.14
CA SER A 107 11.58 -9.89 3.95
C SER A 107 12.03 -8.43 3.81
N ASP A 108 11.96 -7.65 4.90
CA ASP A 108 12.32 -6.23 4.96
C ASP A 108 11.50 -5.34 4.00
N ARG A 109 10.29 -5.77 3.64
CA ARG A 109 9.37 -4.97 2.82
C ARG A 109 8.55 -4.06 3.71
N ILE A 110 8.44 -2.79 3.34
CA ILE A 110 7.64 -1.83 4.08
C ILE A 110 6.17 -1.99 3.67
N ILE A 111 5.27 -2.07 4.65
CA ILE A 111 3.84 -2.15 4.43
C ILE A 111 3.18 -0.90 5.02
N LEU A 112 2.48 -0.15 4.19
CA LEU A 112 1.74 1.05 4.56
C LEU A 112 0.24 0.80 4.37
N ASP A 113 -0.51 0.70 5.46
CA ASP A 113 -1.96 0.62 5.44
C ASP A 113 -2.56 2.02 5.41
N PHE A 114 -2.81 2.48 4.19
CA PHE A 114 -3.24 3.81 3.84
C PHE A 114 -4.77 3.88 3.63
N TYR A 115 -5.29 5.08 3.38
CA TYR A 115 -6.72 5.25 3.13
C TYR A 115 -7.19 4.48 1.89
N HIS A 116 -8.31 3.77 2.00
CA HIS A 116 -8.96 3.15 0.85
C HIS A 116 -9.39 4.23 -0.17
N PRO A 117 -9.19 4.07 -1.49
CA PRO A 117 -9.57 5.08 -2.49
C PRO A 117 -11.06 5.49 -2.45
N SER A 118 -11.95 4.60 -2.01
CA SER A 118 -13.38 4.91 -1.85
C SER A 118 -13.74 5.70 -0.59
N SER A 119 -12.77 6.10 0.24
CA SER A 119 -12.97 6.92 1.45
C SER A 119 -13.46 8.34 1.13
N ARG A 120 -13.53 8.72 -0.15
CA ARG A 120 -13.96 10.04 -0.65
C ARG A 120 -13.11 11.18 -0.12
N ILE A 121 -11.89 10.90 0.30
CA ILE A 121 -10.88 11.91 0.59
C ILE A 121 -10.45 12.51 -0.76
N PRO A 122 -10.33 13.85 -0.89
CA PRO A 122 -9.84 14.47 -2.11
C PRO A 122 -8.49 13.89 -2.53
N GLU A 123 -8.28 13.71 -3.83
CA GLU A 123 -7.05 13.10 -4.38
C GLU A 123 -5.80 13.89 -3.98
N THR A 124 -5.86 15.22 -4.02
CA THR A 124 -4.79 16.12 -3.60
C THR A 124 -4.43 15.96 -2.11
N VAL A 125 -5.43 15.76 -1.25
CA VAL A 125 -5.21 15.52 0.18
C VAL A 125 -4.58 14.14 0.38
N SER A 126 -5.07 13.13 -0.32
CA SER A 126 -4.49 11.78 -0.27
C SER A 126 -3.03 11.77 -0.73
N TYR A 127 -2.72 12.55 -1.77
CA TYR A 127 -1.36 12.71 -2.29
C TYR A 127 -0.41 13.34 -1.27
N VAL A 128 -0.78 14.49 -0.69
CA VAL A 128 0.03 15.18 0.33
C VAL A 128 0.16 14.32 1.60
N MET A 129 -0.87 13.57 1.95
CA MET A 129 -0.79 12.64 3.07
C MET A 129 0.17 11.49 2.77
N LEU A 130 0.15 10.92 1.57
CA LEU A 130 1.09 9.88 1.16
C LEU A 130 2.54 10.40 1.24
N GLU A 131 2.82 11.57 0.68
CA GLU A 131 4.12 12.25 0.79
C GLU A 131 4.59 12.31 2.25
N LYS A 132 3.72 12.80 3.13
CA LYS A 132 4.02 12.94 4.55
C LYS A 132 4.32 11.61 5.21
N MET A 133 3.60 10.54 4.85
CA MET A 133 3.83 9.21 5.41
C MET A 133 5.18 8.64 4.95
N ILE A 134 5.51 8.79 3.67
CA ILE A 134 6.81 8.37 3.12
C ILE A 134 7.96 9.06 3.86
N LYS A 135 7.88 10.39 4.02
CA LYS A 135 8.86 11.18 4.78
C LYS A 135 8.95 10.77 6.25
N LEU A 136 7.82 10.49 6.91
CA LEU A 136 7.78 10.13 8.33
C LEU A 136 8.37 8.74 8.58
N ILE A 137 8.15 7.79 7.67
CA ILE A 137 8.67 6.42 7.76
C ILE A 137 10.15 6.37 7.37
N GLY A 138 10.65 7.39 6.67
CA GLY A 138 12.06 7.50 6.27
C GLY A 138 12.38 6.72 5.00
N ILE A 139 11.44 6.69 4.06
CA ILE A 139 11.55 6.04 2.74
C ILE A 139 11.84 7.09 1.68
#